data_AF-A0A821GWP0-F1
#
_entry.id   AF-A0A821GWP0-F1
#
_cell.length_a   1.000
_cell.length_b   1.000
_cell.length_c   1.000
_cell.angle_alpha   90.00
_cell.angle_beta   90.00
_cell.angle_gamma   90.00
#
_symmetry.space_group_name_H-M   'P 1'
#
loop_
_entity.id
_entity.type
_entity.pdbx_description
1 polymer ?
#
loop_
_entity_poly.entity_id
_entity_poly.type
_entity_poly.pdbx_seq_one_letter_code
_entity_poly.pdbx_strand_id
1 'polypeptide(L)'
;ATTDNNLVRGSTIFNLTVPGIRQQITKYKNNIHSRKINYHRTLYVIWIGQNDYYFDLALALAPSIVVQSIINGINDLIKIGAKHILIINLPPFEAYPALAVFNVPHLLKKLTLDNNNNLLNSVRLLQAKYSKISFEIFDL
;
A
#
# COMPACT_ATOMS: atom_id res chain seq x y z
N ALA A 1 6.23 0.79 -5.67
CA ALA A 1 6.47 2.06 -4.96
C ALA A 1 6.49 1.78 -3.46
N THR A 2 7.19 2.59 -2.65
CA THR A 2 7.03 2.51 -1.18
C THR A 2 5.78 3.29 -0.74
N THR A 3 5.29 3.08 0.48
CA THR A 3 4.12 3.80 0.99
C THR A 3 4.42 5.26 1.27
N ASP A 4 5.62 5.56 1.81
CA ASP A 4 6.10 6.92 2.04
C ASP A 4 7.60 7.06 1.70
N ASN A 5 7.90 7.86 0.68
CA ASN A 5 9.27 8.14 0.25
C ASN A 5 10.11 8.94 1.26
N ASN A 6 9.48 9.61 2.23
CA ASN A 6 10.20 10.29 3.29
C ASN A 6 10.66 9.31 4.38
N LEU A 7 10.05 8.13 4.45
CA LEU A 7 10.38 7.07 5.40
C LEU A 7 11.36 6.07 4.78
N VAL A 8 10.95 5.45 3.66
CA VAL A 8 11.80 4.58 2.85
C VAL A 8 11.67 5.02 1.40
N ARG A 9 12.78 5.47 0.82
CA ARG A 9 12.79 5.97 -0.55
C ARG A 9 12.70 4.81 -1.54
N GLY A 10 11.59 4.72 -2.27
CA GLY A 10 11.47 3.81 -3.39
C GLY A 10 12.17 4.35 -4.65
N SER A 11 12.96 3.52 -5.30
CA SER A 11 13.61 3.85 -6.58
C SER A 11 13.37 2.79 -7.66
N THR A 12 13.50 3.19 -8.91
CA THR A 12 13.61 2.27 -10.05
C THR A 12 15.06 1.77 -10.18
N ILE A 13 15.30 0.80 -11.07
CA ILE A 13 16.65 0.35 -11.43
C ILE A 13 17.54 1.47 -12.01
N PHE A 14 16.95 2.56 -12.50
CA PHE A 14 17.67 3.75 -12.99
C PHE A 14 17.86 4.82 -11.90
N ASN A 15 17.69 4.46 -10.63
CA ASN A 15 17.76 5.35 -9.47
C ASN A 15 16.77 6.55 -9.50
N LEU A 16 15.69 6.42 -10.28
CA LEU A 16 14.62 7.41 -10.30
C LEU A 16 13.66 7.17 -9.13
N THR A 17 13.37 8.22 -8.36
CA THR A 17 12.42 8.16 -7.24
C THR A 17 11.02 7.83 -7.74
N VAL A 18 10.42 6.79 -7.15
CA VAL A 18 9.04 6.39 -7.44
C VAL A 18 8.14 7.01 -6.37
N PRO A 19 7.13 7.82 -6.70
CA PRO A 19 6.28 8.49 -5.71
C PRO A 19 5.58 7.50 -4.76
N GLY A 20 5.48 7.84 -3.48
CA GLY A 20 4.67 7.09 -2.51
C GLY A 20 3.16 7.22 -2.74
N ILE A 21 2.35 6.50 -1.97
CA ILE A 21 0.89 6.39 -2.22
C ILE A 21 0.21 7.77 -2.21
N ARG A 22 0.51 8.62 -1.22
CA ARG A 22 -0.13 9.95 -1.10
C ARG A 22 0.34 10.92 -2.18
N GLN A 23 1.60 10.82 -2.63
CA GLN A 23 2.10 11.58 -3.77
C GLN A 23 1.44 11.13 -5.08
N GLN A 24 1.24 9.81 -5.27
CA GLN A 24 0.50 9.27 -6.41
C GLN A 24 -0.96 9.75 -6.42
N ILE A 25 -1.64 9.72 -5.27
CA ILE A 25 -3.02 10.22 -5.14
C ILE A 25 -3.10 11.72 -5.41
N THR A 26 -2.15 12.51 -4.89
CA THR A 26 -2.07 13.95 -5.17
C THR A 26 -1.90 14.21 -6.68
N LYS A 27 -0.98 13.49 -7.33
CA LYS A 27 -0.80 13.57 -8.79
C LYS A 27 -2.08 13.18 -9.55
N TYR A 28 -2.75 12.10 -9.13
CA TYR A 28 -4.03 11.69 -9.71
C TYR A 28 -5.08 12.80 -9.57
N LYS A 29 -5.27 13.33 -8.35
CA LYS A 29 -6.22 14.42 -8.06
C LYS A 29 -5.97 15.66 -8.92
N ASN A 30 -4.71 16.07 -9.06
CA ASN A 30 -4.36 17.25 -9.85
C ASN A 30 -4.63 17.07 -11.35
N ASN A 31 -4.53 15.84 -11.86
CA ASN A 31 -4.76 15.54 -13.27
C ASN A 31 -6.24 15.35 -13.65
N ILE A 32 -7.12 15.08 -12.68
CA ILE A 32 -8.55 14.83 -12.96
C ILE A 32 -9.39 16.11 -13.02
N HIS A 33 -8.85 17.29 -12.70
CA HIS A 33 -9.61 18.55 -12.77
C HIS A 33 -10.18 18.86 -14.16
N SER A 34 -9.58 18.35 -15.24
CA SER A 34 -10.07 18.49 -16.61
C SER A 34 -10.98 17.33 -17.07
N ARG A 35 -11.22 16.32 -16.23
CA ARG A 35 -11.95 15.09 -16.57
C ARG A 35 -13.11 14.85 -15.60
N LYS A 36 -14.32 14.66 -16.12
CA LYS A 36 -15.45 14.22 -15.29
C LYS A 36 -15.26 12.75 -14.90
N ILE A 37 -14.65 12.49 -13.74
CA ILE A 37 -14.53 11.14 -13.17
C ILE A 37 -15.88 10.71 -12.61
N ASN A 38 -16.36 9.54 -13.03
CA ASN A 38 -17.50 8.89 -12.40
C ASN A 38 -17.00 7.95 -11.30
N TYR A 39 -16.98 8.44 -10.05
CA TYR A 39 -16.50 7.67 -8.90
C TYR A 39 -17.32 6.41 -8.61
N HIS A 40 -18.59 6.34 -9.03
CA HIS A 40 -19.43 5.15 -8.90
C HIS A 40 -19.09 4.04 -9.89
N ARG A 41 -18.30 4.35 -10.93
CA ARG A 41 -17.84 3.39 -11.94
C ARG A 41 -16.33 3.18 -11.92
N THR A 42 -15.63 3.78 -10.96
CA THR A 42 -14.17 3.72 -10.86
C THR A 42 -13.78 2.78 -9.72
N LEU A 43 -12.99 1.76 -10.04
CA LEU A 43 -12.32 0.90 -9.06
C LEU A 43 -10.91 1.42 -8.81
N TYR A 44 -10.59 1.69 -7.55
CA TYR A 44 -9.24 2.03 -7.12
C TYR A 44 -8.55 0.78 -6.59
N VAL A 45 -7.43 0.39 -7.20
CA VAL A 45 -6.65 -0.77 -6.77
C VAL A 45 -5.41 -0.30 -6.03
N ILE A 46 -5.24 -0.77 -4.80
CA ILE A 46 -4.11 -0.46 -3.93
C ILE A 46 -3.30 -1.71 -3.69
N TRP A 47 -2.10 -1.74 -4.26
CA TRP A 47 -1.12 -2.80 -4.02
C TRP A 47 0.25 -2.17 -3.83
N ILE A 48 0.67 -2.06 -2.58
CA ILE A 48 1.84 -1.30 -2.15
C ILE A 48 2.27 -1.79 -0.76
N GLY A 49 3.48 -1.47 -0.32
CA GLY A 49 4.00 -1.83 1.00
C GLY A 49 5.23 -2.74 0.94
N GLN A 50 5.31 -3.62 -0.05
CA GLN A 50 6.43 -4.56 -0.13
C GLN A 50 7.78 -3.88 -0.35
N ASN A 51 7.79 -2.82 -1.18
CA ASN A 51 9.00 -2.07 -1.44
C ASN A 51 9.51 -1.38 -0.16
N ASP A 52 8.64 -1.10 0.81
CA ASP A 52 9.05 -0.49 2.08
C ASP A 52 9.98 -1.43 2.83
N TYR A 53 9.71 -2.73 2.83
CA TYR A 53 10.59 -3.74 3.42
C TYR A 53 11.79 -4.07 2.53
N TYR A 54 11.61 -4.08 1.21
CA TYR A 54 12.71 -4.37 0.27
C TYR A 54 13.82 -3.31 0.34
N PHE A 55 13.45 -2.03 0.44
CA PHE A 55 14.40 -0.93 0.51
C PHE A 55 14.84 -0.60 1.94
N ASP A 56 14.18 -1.15 2.96
CA ASP A 56 14.67 -1.11 4.35
C ASP A 56 15.70 -2.21 4.60
N LEU A 57 16.96 -1.91 4.29
CA LEU A 57 18.08 -2.84 4.45
C LEU A 57 18.30 -3.31 5.89
N ALA A 58 17.78 -2.57 6.88
CA ALA A 58 17.86 -2.95 8.29
C ALA A 58 16.74 -3.91 8.73
N LEU A 59 15.70 -4.10 7.90
CA LEU A 59 14.50 -4.88 8.21
C LEU A 59 13.89 -4.50 9.58
N ALA A 60 13.98 -3.23 9.94
CA ALA A 60 13.56 -2.68 11.23
C ALA A 60 12.20 -1.97 11.13
N LEU A 61 11.69 -1.76 9.92
CA LEU A 61 10.44 -1.05 9.70
C LEU A 61 9.25 -1.85 10.22
N ALA A 62 8.55 -1.27 11.20
CA ALA A 62 7.37 -1.89 11.80
C ALA A 62 6.20 -1.96 10.80
N PRO A 63 5.52 -3.11 10.65
CA PRO A 63 4.38 -3.25 9.76
C PRO A 63 3.21 -2.30 10.03
N SER A 64 3.02 -1.89 11.28
CA SER A 64 2.00 -0.90 11.64
C SER A 64 2.22 0.46 10.94
N ILE A 65 3.47 0.88 10.73
CA ILE A 65 3.79 2.15 10.06
C ILE A 65 3.44 2.08 8.57
N VAL A 66 3.81 0.97 7.91
CA VAL A 66 3.49 0.73 6.49
C VAL A 66 1.98 0.70 6.28
N VAL A 67 1.27 -0.09 7.09
CA VAL A 67 -0.20 -0.17 7.04
C VAL A 67 -0.84 1.19 7.31
N GLN A 68 -0.37 1.96 8.30
CA GLN A 68 -0.91 3.28 8.57
C GLN A 68 -0.78 4.22 7.36
N SER A 69 0.34 4.18 6.64
CA SER A 69 0.53 4.95 5.40
C SER A 69 -0.42 4.51 4.29
N ILE A 70 -0.67 3.21 4.14
CA ILE A 70 -1.69 2.68 3.20
C ILE A 70 -3.08 3.22 3.55
N ILE A 71 -3.47 3.11 4.82
CA ILE A 71 -4.78 3.56 5.31
C ILE A 71 -4.94 5.08 5.16
N ASN A 72 -3.88 5.86 5.37
CA ASN A 72 -3.89 7.30 5.10
C ASN A 72 -4.13 7.60 3.62
N GLY A 73 -3.49 6.87 2.70
CA GLY A 73 -3.74 6.98 1.27
C GLY A 73 -5.18 6.60 0.90
N ILE A 74 -5.70 5.50 1.45
CA ILE A 74 -7.10 5.10 1.25
C ILE A 74 -8.07 6.21 1.73
N ASN A 75 -7.83 6.79 2.90
CA ASN A 75 -8.63 7.92 3.38
C ASN A 75 -8.55 9.14 2.45
N ASP A 76 -7.40 9.41 1.85
CA ASP A 76 -7.26 10.49 0.86
C ASP A 76 -8.05 10.19 -0.44
N LEU A 77 -8.13 8.94 -0.88
CA LEU A 77 -9.01 8.52 -1.98
C LEU A 77 -10.50 8.68 -1.64
N ILE A 78 -10.89 8.33 -0.41
CA ILE A 78 -12.27 8.52 0.06
C ILE A 78 -12.65 10.01 0.03
N LYS A 79 -11.75 10.89 0.48
CA LYS A 79 -11.97 12.35 0.48
C LYS A 79 -12.19 12.93 -0.92
N ILE A 80 -11.58 12.36 -1.97
CA ILE A 80 -11.80 12.81 -3.34
C ILE A 80 -13.06 12.20 -3.98
N GLY A 81 -13.70 11.24 -3.31
CA GLY A 81 -15.00 10.69 -3.72
C GLY A 81 -15.00 9.19 -4.07
N ALA A 82 -13.87 8.49 -3.93
CA ALA A 82 -13.77 7.07 -4.23
C ALA A 82 -14.86 6.22 -3.55
N LYS A 83 -15.44 5.26 -4.28
CA LYS A 83 -16.54 4.40 -3.83
C LYS A 83 -16.21 2.91 -3.82
N HIS A 84 -15.29 2.47 -4.68
CA HIS A 84 -14.91 1.07 -4.82
C HIS A 84 -13.39 0.97 -4.71
N ILE A 85 -12.91 0.27 -3.69
CA ILE A 85 -11.49 0.15 -3.38
C ILE A 85 -11.15 -1.34 -3.20
N LEU A 86 -10.25 -1.83 -4.04
CA LEU A 86 -9.64 -3.15 -3.91
C LEU A 86 -8.27 -2.99 -3.27
N ILE A 87 -8.06 -3.68 -2.16
CA ILE A 87 -6.78 -3.72 -1.45
C ILE A 87 -6.17 -5.10 -1.66
N ILE A 88 -4.95 -5.14 -2.16
CA ILE A 88 -4.19 -6.38 -2.34
C ILE A 88 -3.13 -6.44 -1.24
N ASN A 89 -3.10 -7.55 -0.50
CA ASN A 89 -2.11 -7.74 0.56
C ASN A 89 -0.73 -8.10 -0.01
N LEU A 90 0.23 -8.39 0.87
CA LEU A 90 1.56 -8.78 0.43
C LEU A 90 1.60 -10.27 0.11
N PRO A 91 2.15 -10.67 -1.06
CA PRO A 91 2.52 -12.05 -1.29
C PRO A 91 3.66 -12.47 -0.34
N PRO A 92 3.95 -13.79 -0.22
CA PRO A 92 5.02 -14.32 0.62
C PRO A 92 6.38 -13.70 0.30
N PHE A 93 6.86 -12.79 1.16
CA PHE A 93 8.09 -12.04 0.91
C PHE A 93 9.33 -12.95 1.00
N GLU A 94 9.27 -13.99 1.83
CA GLU A 94 10.32 -15.01 1.95
C GLU A 94 10.53 -15.84 0.68
N ALA A 95 9.55 -15.86 -0.24
CA ALA A 95 9.61 -16.63 -1.47
C ALA A 95 10.36 -15.90 -2.60
N TYR A 96 10.79 -14.65 -2.41
CA TYR A 96 11.49 -13.91 -3.46
C TYR A 96 12.96 -14.32 -3.60
N PRO A 97 13.39 -14.80 -4.79
CA PRO A 97 14.77 -15.22 -5.00
C PRO A 97 15.80 -14.12 -4.71
N ALA A 98 15.48 -12.86 -5.01
CA ALA A 98 16.36 -11.72 -4.77
C ALA A 98 16.69 -11.49 -3.27
N LEU A 99 15.88 -12.05 -2.36
CA LEU A 99 16.07 -11.92 -0.92
C LEU A 99 16.76 -13.11 -0.28
N ALA A 100 17.00 -14.19 -1.04
CA ALA A 100 17.68 -15.36 -0.53
C ALA A 100 19.09 -15.03 0.02
N VAL A 101 19.73 -14.00 -0.54
CA VAL A 101 21.06 -13.51 -0.12
C VAL A 101 21.10 -13.02 1.33
N PHE A 102 19.97 -12.58 1.89
CA PHE A 102 19.91 -12.09 3.27
C PHE A 102 19.80 -13.23 4.29
N ASN A 103 19.45 -14.45 3.88
CA ASN A 103 19.34 -15.63 4.73
C ASN A 103 18.48 -15.43 6.01
N VAL A 104 17.37 -14.70 5.89
CA VAL A 104 16.44 -14.40 7.01
C VAL A 104 14.97 -14.76 6.71
N PRO A 105 14.67 -15.97 6.18
CA PRO A 105 13.32 -16.32 5.71
C PRO A 105 12.25 -16.22 6.80
N HIS A 106 12.59 -16.54 8.05
CA HIS A 106 11.65 -16.42 9.19
C HIS A 106 11.25 -14.97 9.47
N LEU A 107 12.19 -14.03 9.36
CA LEU A 107 11.90 -12.60 9.55
C LEU A 107 11.01 -12.08 8.42
N LEU A 108 11.32 -12.43 7.17
CA LEU A 108 10.53 -12.01 6.00
C LEU A 108 9.09 -12.57 6.04
N LYS A 109 8.95 -13.84 6.45
CA LYS A 109 7.63 -14.45 6.67
C LYS A 109 6.86 -13.72 7.78
N LYS A 110 7.52 -13.44 8.91
CA LYS A 110 6.89 -12.70 10.02
C LYS A 110 6.44 -11.31 9.57
N LEU A 111 7.28 -10.57 8.85
CA LEU A 111 6.92 -9.25 8.31
C LEU A 111 5.69 -9.32 7.41
N THR A 112 5.64 -10.31 6.51
CA THR A 112 4.49 -10.54 5.61
C THR A 112 3.21 -10.78 6.40
N LEU A 113 3.24 -11.74 7.34
CA LEU A 113 2.08 -12.11 8.15
C LEU A 113 1.59 -10.94 9.02
N ASP A 114 2.51 -10.26 9.71
CA ASP A 114 2.18 -9.12 10.57
C ASP A 114 1.57 -7.97 9.76
N ASN A 115 2.14 -7.66 8.59
CA ASN A 115 1.59 -6.64 7.70
C ASN A 115 0.18 -7.02 7.23
N ASN A 116 -0.01 -8.25 6.73
CA ASN A 116 -1.29 -8.69 6.19
C ASN A 116 -2.38 -8.74 7.27
N ASN A 117 -2.05 -9.19 8.48
CA ASN A 117 -2.97 -9.16 9.62
C ASN A 117 -3.35 -7.73 10.02
N ASN A 118 -2.37 -6.82 10.13
CA ASN A 118 -2.62 -5.43 10.45
C ASN A 118 -3.47 -4.75 9.37
N LEU A 119 -3.20 -5.04 8.09
CA LEU A 119 -3.95 -4.52 6.95
C LEU A 119 -5.40 -4.99 6.98
N LEU A 120 -5.63 -6.29 7.17
CA LEU A 120 -6.97 -6.88 7.28
C LEU A 120 -7.78 -6.23 8.41
N ASN A 121 -7.19 -6.10 9.59
CA ASN A 121 -7.84 -5.44 10.72
C ASN A 121 -8.15 -3.97 10.42
N SER A 122 -7.22 -3.24 9.81
CA SER A 122 -7.42 -1.83 9.45
C SER A 122 -8.51 -1.65 8.40
N VAL A 123 -8.61 -2.55 7.41
CA VAL A 123 -9.68 -2.52 6.41
C VAL A 123 -11.04 -2.84 7.02
N ARG A 124 -11.12 -3.80 7.96
CA ARG A 124 -12.37 -4.05 8.71
C ARG A 124 -12.85 -2.81 9.46
N LEU A 125 -11.93 -2.04 10.05
CA LEU A 125 -12.26 -0.75 10.69
C LEU A 125 -12.77 0.28 9.66
N LEU A 126 -12.19 0.33 8.46
CA LEU A 126 -12.68 1.18 7.38
C LEU A 126 -14.09 0.77 6.91
N GLN A 127 -14.35 -0.53 6.75
CA GLN A 127 -15.66 -1.06 6.38
C GLN A 127 -16.73 -0.68 7.42
N ALA A 128 -16.41 -0.82 8.71
CA ALA A 128 -17.31 -0.42 9.80
C ALA A 128 -17.55 1.10 9.81
N LYS A 129 -16.53 1.90 9.51
CA LYS A 129 -16.60 3.37 9.52
C LYS A 129 -17.32 3.96 8.30
N TYR A 130 -17.18 3.36 7.12
CA TYR A 130 -17.64 3.91 5.85
C TYR A 130 -18.62 2.98 5.14
N SER A 131 -19.85 2.89 5.66
CA SER A 131 -20.91 1.98 5.15
C SER A 131 -21.34 2.21 3.69
N LYS A 132 -20.97 3.34 3.07
CA LYS A 132 -21.30 3.68 1.68
C LYS A 132 -20.14 3.44 0.69
N ILE A 133 -19.05 2.81 1.15
CA ILE A 133 -17.85 2.55 0.36
C ILE A 133 -17.61 1.05 0.36
N SER A 134 -17.40 0.48 -0.84
CA SER A 134 -17.06 -0.92 -1.02
C SER A 134 -15.56 -1.07 -0.85
N PHE A 135 -15.15 -1.86 0.15
CA PHE A 135 -13.77 -2.29 0.32
C PHE A 135 -13.69 -3.79 0.16
N GLU A 136 -12.84 -4.24 -0.75
CA GLU A 136 -12.53 -5.66 -0.94
C GLU A 136 -11.06 -5.92 -0.65
N ILE A 137 -10.76 -7.04 0.00
CA ILE A 137 -9.39 -7.53 0.13
C ILE A 137 -9.19 -8.70 -0.82
N PHE A 138 -8.12 -8.65 -1.58
CA PHE A 138 -7.57 -9.79 -2.30
C PHE A 138 -6.37 -10.34 -1.54
N ASP A 139 -6.49 -11.60 -1.10
CA ASP A 139 -5.44 -12.33 -0.40
C ASP A 139 -4.63 -13.14 -1.42
N LEU A 140 -3.32 -12.84 -1.53
CA LEU A 140 -2.38 -13.42 -2.49
C LEU A 140 -1.72 -14.72 -2.01
#